data_AF-A0A1J3DGP6-F1
#
_entry.id   AF-A0A1J3DGP6-F1
#
_cell.length_a   1.000
_cell.length_b   1.000
_cell.length_c   1.000
_cell.angle_alpha   90.00
_cell.angle_beta   90.00
_cell.angle_gamma   90.00
#
_symmetry.space_group_name_H-M   'P 1'
#
loop_
_entity.id
_entity.type
_entity.pdbx_description
1 polymer ?
#
loop_
_entity_poly.entity_id
_entity_poly.type
_entity_poly.pdbx_seq_one_letter_code
_entity_poly.pdbx_strand_id
1 'polypeptide(L)'
;MDIKEPHGGWEKLWVEGRTLWDLGEATPTVVHLCETGSLPNGRALIPGCGTGYDVVVMANPERHVVGLDLSKTSVERSTKMFSSLPNSKHFS
;
A
#
# COMPACT_ATOMS: atom_id res chain seq x y z
N MET A 1 -18.91 -19.06 9.52
CA MET A 1 -17.54 -19.59 9.68
C MET A 1 -16.77 -18.56 10.48
N ASP A 2 -16.52 -18.82 11.75
CA ASP A 2 -15.64 -17.98 12.57
C ASP A 2 -14.20 -18.34 12.22
N ILE A 3 -13.56 -17.52 11.38
CA ILE A 3 -12.11 -17.60 11.15
C ILE A 3 -11.46 -17.07 12.43
N LYS A 4 -11.11 -17.96 13.35
CA LYS A 4 -10.26 -17.60 14.50
C LYS A 4 -8.88 -17.27 13.96
N GLU A 5 -8.54 -15.98 13.89
CA GLU A 5 -7.18 -15.55 13.57
C GLU A 5 -6.22 -16.03 14.69
N PRO A 6 -5.31 -16.97 14.40
CA PRO A 6 -4.39 -17.43 15.41
C PRO A 6 -3.38 -16.30 15.66
N HIS A 7 -3.16 -15.95 16.93
CA HIS A 7 -2.09 -15.03 17.39
C HIS A 7 -2.30 -13.51 17.19
N GLY A 8 -3.55 -13.03 17.24
CA GLY A 8 -3.86 -11.60 17.46
C GLY A 8 -3.90 -10.72 16.21
N GLY A 9 -3.78 -11.31 15.02
CA GLY A 9 -4.13 -10.69 13.74
C GLY A 9 -3.16 -9.63 13.21
N TRP A 10 -3.42 -9.18 11.98
CA TRP A 10 -2.54 -8.26 11.24
C TRP A 10 -2.32 -6.92 11.97
N GLU A 11 -3.37 -6.35 12.55
CA GLU A 11 -3.29 -5.08 13.30
C GLU A 11 -2.29 -5.17 14.47
N LYS A 12 -2.32 -6.26 15.23
CA LYS A 12 -1.40 -6.43 16.36
C LYS A 12 0.06 -6.47 15.91
N LEU A 13 0.35 -7.12 14.79
CA LEU A 13 1.71 -7.17 14.26
C LEU A 13 2.19 -5.78 13.80
N TRP A 14 1.32 -4.96 13.22
CA TRP A 14 1.61 -3.56 12.89
C TRP A 14 1.86 -2.71 14.15
N VAL A 15 1.00 -2.83 15.16
CA VAL A 15 1.15 -2.10 16.45
C VAL A 15 2.45 -2.49 17.17
N GLU A 16 2.80 -3.78 17.17
CA GLU A 16 4.04 -4.28 17.77
C GLU A 16 5.29 -3.97 16.92
N GLY A 17 5.13 -3.35 15.74
CA GLY A 17 6.24 -3.07 14.82
C GLY A 17 6.87 -4.34 14.22
N ARG A 18 6.18 -5.48 14.28
CA ARG A 18 6.63 -6.78 13.76
C ARG A 18 6.28 -6.91 12.29
N THR A 19 6.73 -5.96 11.49
CA THR A 19 6.40 -5.81 10.07
C THR A 19 7.53 -6.35 9.19
N LEU A 20 7.90 -7.61 9.37
CA LEU A 20 9.06 -8.22 8.67
C LEU A 20 8.90 -8.28 7.14
N TRP A 21 7.68 -8.13 6.64
CA TRP A 21 7.35 -8.06 5.22
C TRP A 21 7.38 -6.64 4.64
N ASP A 22 7.42 -5.60 5.48
CA ASP A 22 7.46 -4.21 5.03
C ASP A 22 8.90 -3.86 4.61
N LEU A 23 9.10 -3.62 3.31
CA LEU A 23 10.39 -3.24 2.75
C LEU A 23 10.83 -1.82 3.18
N GLY A 24 9.90 -0.99 3.67
CA GLY A 24 10.15 0.42 3.96
C GLY A 24 10.22 1.31 2.74
N GLU A 25 10.05 0.74 1.54
CA GLU A 25 10.10 1.40 0.24
C GLU A 25 9.23 0.66 -0.79
N ALA A 26 9.12 1.23 -2.00
CA ALA A 26 8.41 0.59 -3.09
C ALA A 26 9.19 -0.63 -3.62
N THR A 27 8.47 -1.67 -4.01
CA THR A 27 9.06 -2.89 -4.56
C THR A 27 9.86 -2.54 -5.82
N PRO A 28 11.16 -2.89 -5.92
CA PRO A 28 12.01 -2.47 -7.05
C PRO A 28 11.47 -2.84 -8.44
N THR A 29 10.84 -4.01 -8.56
CA THR A 29 10.21 -4.43 -9.83
C THR A 29 8.99 -3.58 -10.17
N VAL A 30 8.21 -3.13 -9.17
CA VAL A 30 7.06 -2.24 -9.42
C VAL A 30 7.54 -0.88 -9.92
N VAL A 31 8.60 -0.33 -9.31
CA VAL A 31 9.26 0.90 -9.78
C VAL A 31 9.68 0.74 -11.24
N HIS A 32 10.41 -0.33 -11.57
CA HIS A 32 10.85 -0.60 -12.93
C HIS A 32 9.69 -0.71 -13.94
N LEU A 33 8.59 -1.35 -13.56
CA LEU A 33 7.41 -1.48 -14.43
C LEU A 33 6.68 -0.15 -14.62
N CYS A 34 6.67 0.73 -13.61
CA CYS A 34 6.18 2.11 -13.75
C CYS A 34 7.06 2.92 -14.72
N GLU A 35 8.39 2.86 -14.54
CA GLU A 35 9.35 3.62 -15.35
C GLU A 35 9.34 3.21 -16.83
N THR A 36 9.15 1.92 -17.09
CA THR A 36 9.06 1.39 -18.47
C THR A 36 7.68 1.55 -19.10
N GLY A 37 6.69 2.08 -18.37
CA GLY A 37 5.31 2.21 -18.84
C GLY A 37 4.61 0.87 -19.09
N SER A 38 5.11 -0.21 -18.47
CA SER A 38 4.63 -1.59 -18.70
C SER A 38 3.33 -1.91 -17.96
N LEU A 39 2.90 -1.05 -17.04
CA LEU A 39 1.65 -1.22 -16.31
C LEU A 39 0.47 -0.57 -17.06
N PRO A 40 -0.73 -1.18 -17.07
CA PRO A 40 -1.90 -0.60 -17.72
C PRO A 40 -2.36 0.71 -17.07
N ASN A 41 -2.94 1.61 -17.85
CA ASN A 41 -3.64 2.80 -17.34
C ASN A 41 -5.02 2.43 -16.75
N GLY A 42 -5.68 3.38 -16.08
CA GLY A 42 -7.02 3.23 -15.54
C GLY A 42 -7.06 3.12 -14.01
N ARG A 43 -7.66 2.05 -13.49
CA ARG A 43 -7.81 1.85 -12.04
C ARG A 43 -7.12 0.56 -11.61
N ALA A 44 -6.33 0.63 -10.54
CA ALA A 44 -5.66 -0.52 -9.94
C ALA A 44 -6.07 -0.69 -8.47
N LEU A 45 -5.99 -1.92 -7.98
CA LEU A 45 -6.21 -2.28 -6.58
C LEU A 45 -4.97 -3.01 -6.07
N ILE A 46 -4.46 -2.60 -4.90
CA ILE A 46 -3.41 -3.32 -4.18
C ILE A 46 -4.03 -3.85 -2.87
N PRO A 47 -4.42 -5.13 -2.82
CA PRO A 47 -4.93 -5.75 -1.60
C PRO A 47 -3.79 -6.07 -0.64
N GLY A 48 -3.99 -5.84 0.66
CA GLY A 48 -2.94 -5.95 1.67
C GLY A 48 -1.81 -4.95 1.45
N CYS A 49 -2.15 -3.68 1.19
CA CYS A 49 -1.15 -2.69 0.76
C CYS A 49 -0.19 -2.24 1.87
N GLY A 50 -0.45 -2.58 3.14
CA GLY A 50 0.36 -2.18 4.28
C GLY A 50 0.48 -0.66 4.38
N THR A 51 1.72 -0.17 4.47
CA THR A 51 2.05 1.26 4.45
C THR A 51 1.74 1.92 3.09
N GLY A 52 1.63 1.15 1.99
CA GLY A 52 1.17 1.67 0.70
C GLY A 52 2.25 2.19 -0.26
N TYR A 53 3.51 1.79 -0.12
CA TYR A 53 4.60 2.27 -0.99
C TYR A 53 4.33 2.01 -2.49
N ASP A 54 3.91 0.80 -2.84
CA ASP A 54 3.57 0.44 -4.23
C ASP A 54 2.33 1.18 -4.72
N VAL A 55 1.37 1.48 -3.84
CA VAL A 55 0.18 2.28 -4.16
C VAL A 55 0.61 3.65 -4.67
N VAL A 56 1.51 4.29 -3.91
CA VAL A 56 2.01 5.63 -4.21
C VAL A 56 2.81 5.66 -5.50
N VAL A 57 3.73 4.71 -5.71
CA VAL A 57 4.60 4.74 -6.91
C VAL A 57 3.84 4.38 -8.19
N MET A 58 2.78 3.58 -8.09
CA MET A 58 1.93 3.23 -9.23
C MET A 58 0.97 4.37 -9.62
N ALA A 59 0.67 5.29 -8.69
CA ALA A 59 -0.34 6.33 -8.86
C ALA A 59 0.18 7.53 -9.68
N ASN A 60 -0.54 7.84 -10.76
CA ASN A 60 -0.21 8.93 -11.68
C ASN A 60 -1.49 9.47 -12.37
N PRO A 61 -1.42 10.54 -13.19
CA PRO A 61 -2.58 11.11 -13.85
C PRO A 61 -3.43 10.15 -14.69
N GLU A 62 -2.83 9.08 -15.21
CA GLU A 62 -3.49 8.07 -16.05
C GLU A 62 -3.85 6.80 -15.27
N ARG A 63 -3.41 6.67 -14.02
CA ARG A 63 -3.70 5.53 -13.15
C ARG A 63 -4.07 5.94 -11.73
N HIS A 64 -5.32 5.69 -11.35
CA HIS A 64 -5.77 5.81 -9.96
C HIS A 64 -5.62 4.47 -9.22
N VAL A 65 -4.93 4.46 -8.08
CA VAL A 65 -4.61 3.22 -7.35
C VAL A 65 -5.30 3.22 -5.99
N VAL A 66 -6.05 2.18 -5.69
CA VAL A 66 -6.69 1.99 -4.38
C VAL A 66 -5.85 1.01 -3.57
N GLY A 67 -5.41 1.43 -2.38
CA GLY A 67 -4.83 0.54 -1.38
C GLY A 67 -5.92 0.00 -0.46
N LEU A 68 -5.90 -1.30 -0.18
CA LEU A 68 -6.79 -1.89 0.83
C LEU A 68 -5.94 -2.65 1.85
N ASP A 69 -6.10 -2.31 3.13
CA ASP A 69 -5.51 -3.09 4.24
C ASP A 69 -6.52 -3.25 5.37
N LEU A 70 -6.37 -4.34 6.13
CA LEU A 70 -7.19 -4.62 7.32
C LEU A 70 -6.64 -3.89 8.56
N SER A 71 -5.36 -3.53 8.57
CA SER A 71 -4.72 -2.83 9.68
C SER A 71 -5.01 -1.33 9.63
N LYS A 72 -5.63 -0.83 10.70
CA LYS A 72 -5.82 0.61 10.90
C LYS A 72 -4.47 1.30 11.10
N THR A 73 -3.55 0.66 11.81
CA THR A 73 -2.19 1.19 12.03
C THR A 73 -1.42 1.37 10.71
N SER A 74 -1.50 0.42 9.78
CA SER A 74 -0.82 0.55 8.48
C SER A 74 -1.40 1.69 7.63
N VAL A 75 -2.73 1.84 7.62
CA VAL A 75 -3.44 2.93 6.89
C VAL A 75 -3.14 4.30 7.50
N GLU A 76 -3.08 4.41 8.82
CA GLU A 76 -2.68 5.65 9.50
C GLU A 76 -1.23 6.02 9.17
N ARG A 77 -0.32 5.04 9.14
CA ARG A 77 1.06 5.24 8.73
C ARG A 77 1.15 5.71 7.27
N SER A 78 0.41 5.07 6.36
CA SER A 78 0.27 5.51 4.97
C SER A 78 -0.16 6.97 4.88
N THR A 79 -1.26 7.32 5.56
CA THR A 79 -1.82 8.67 5.55
C THR A 79 -0.81 9.70 6.04
N LYS A 80 -0.12 9.40 7.16
CA LYS A 80 0.91 10.28 7.73
C LYS A 80 2.08 10.50 6.78
N MET A 81 2.48 9.48 6.03
CA MET A 81 3.64 9.54 5.13
C MET A 81 3.31 10.16 3.78
N PHE A 82 2.12 9.90 3.23
CA PHE A 82 1.88 10.08 1.79
C PHE A 82 0.76 11.05 1.44
N SER A 83 -0.11 11.45 2.38
CA SER A 83 -1.26 12.32 2.08
C SER A 83 -0.90 13.68 1.49
N SER A 84 0.31 14.18 1.76
CA SER A 84 0.81 15.46 1.25
C SER A 84 1.59 15.37 -0.06
N LEU A 85 1.77 14.16 -0.62
CA LEU A 85 2.52 14.00 -1.87
C LEU A 85 1.78 14.63 -3.06
N PRO A 86 2.48 15.15 -4.07
CA PRO A 86 1.84 15.79 -5.22
C PRO A 86 0.86 14.89 -5.99
N ASN A 87 1.09 13.57 -5.97
CA ASN A 87 0.23 12.58 -6.61
C ASN A 87 -0.86 12.01 -5.69
N SER A 88 -1.07 12.56 -4.49
CA SER A 88 -2.07 12.04 -3.53
C SER A 88 -3.52 12.05 -4.04
N LYS A 89 -3.84 12.88 -5.04
CA LYS A 89 -5.13 12.84 -5.74
C LYS A 89 -5.34 11.61 -6.62
N HIS A 90 -4.28 10.83 -6.87
CA HIS A 90 -4.29 9.65 -7.73
C HIS A 90 -4.26 8.33 -6.95
N PHE A 91 -4.31 8.38 -5.62
CA PHE A 91 -4.51 7.18 -4.82
C PHE A 91 -5.44 7.42 -3.63
N SER A 92 -5.96 6.33 -3.09
CA SER A 92 -6.78 6.30 -1.88
C SER A 92 -6.47 5.08 -1.05
#